data_AF-A0A0M4I2L2-F1
#
_entry.id   AF-A0A0M4I2L2-F1
#
_cell.length_a   1.000
_cell.length_b   1.000
_cell.length_c   1.000
_cell.angle_alpha   90.00
_cell.angle_beta   90.00
_cell.angle_gamma   90.00
#
_symmetry.space_group_name_H-M   'P 1'
#
loop_
_entity.id
_entity.type
_entity.pdbx_description
1 polymer ?
#
loop_
_entity_poly.entity_id
_entity_poly.type
_entity_poly.pdbx_seq_one_letter_code
_entity_poly.pdbx_strand_id
1 'polypeptide(L)'
;MSSQLELFHVQEAYAKADKPLSNEELYDSVAELAGIPKSALNEQSEIGKAKVKRSKLKRQIRWYQQTLKSMNLLQKVDGERGVWELSSKTKKGLHEALGGVRLVAYSTNLGLAVWSNNKSFFSDLDEPVHLCVTSPPFPLRIQRGYGNVDEAKWVDFITQALEPIVKNLVPGGSVVLNVSNDIFEAKSPSRSLYVERMVLALHDRLGLSLMDRWPWINLSKPPSPTHWACVNRYQLCAGWEPVYWFTNDPDRVRSDNRRVLIPHTEKHQKLMAQGGDNRVVSYGDGAYRLRGNAFSNVTEGRIPKNVIQRGHRCADTLELRRIARELGLPPHPAMFPTDIPEMAIRFLTEEGDLVVDPFSGSNKSGLAAERNNRRWIACDIILEYIRTQAEMFTGFDGFWMNPAIAAVGGGALN
;
A
#
# COMPACT_ATOMS: atom_id res chain seq x y z
N MET A 1 26.27 -14.34 -27.12
CA MET A 1 25.74 -13.64 -25.94
C MET A 1 25.89 -14.58 -24.77
N SER A 2 26.65 -14.21 -23.73
CA SER A 2 26.76 -15.06 -22.53
C SER A 2 25.42 -14.99 -21.80
N SER A 3 24.66 -16.08 -21.83
CA SER A 3 23.40 -16.17 -21.10
C SER A 3 23.71 -16.34 -19.61
N GLN A 4 23.44 -15.31 -18.83
CA GLN A 4 23.69 -15.29 -17.40
C GLN A 4 22.52 -15.95 -16.66
N LEU A 5 22.83 -16.90 -15.78
CA LEU A 5 21.84 -17.60 -14.95
C LEU A 5 21.38 -16.71 -13.79
N GLU A 6 20.14 -16.25 -13.86
CA GLU A 6 19.49 -15.39 -12.85
C GLU A 6 18.35 -16.10 -12.08
N LEU A 7 17.97 -15.57 -10.91
CA LEU A 7 16.89 -16.10 -10.07
C LEU A 7 15.56 -16.25 -10.83
N PHE A 8 15.25 -15.32 -11.74
CA PHE A 8 13.99 -15.32 -12.49
C PHE A 8 13.82 -16.57 -13.35
N HIS A 9 14.88 -17.15 -13.91
CA HIS A 9 14.77 -18.39 -14.68
C HIS A 9 14.26 -19.55 -13.81
N VAL A 10 14.63 -19.57 -12.52
CA VAL A 10 14.17 -20.58 -11.55
C VAL A 10 12.71 -20.34 -11.18
N GLN A 11 12.32 -19.08 -10.95
CA GLN A 11 10.92 -18.75 -10.67
C GLN A 11 10.02 -19.03 -11.90
N GLU A 12 10.48 -18.67 -13.10
CA GLU A 12 9.75 -18.86 -14.36
C GLU A 12 9.60 -20.35 -14.70
N ALA A 13 10.62 -21.18 -14.44
CA ALA A 13 10.53 -22.62 -14.56
C ALA A 13 9.36 -23.19 -13.74
N TYR A 14 9.21 -22.77 -12.48
CA TYR A 14 8.05 -23.15 -11.68
C TYR A 14 6.74 -22.52 -12.20
N ALA A 15 6.79 -21.28 -12.69
CA ALA A 15 5.60 -20.55 -13.13
C ALA A 15 4.96 -21.10 -14.40
N LYS A 16 5.78 -21.67 -15.29
CA LYS A 16 5.38 -22.33 -16.55
C LYS A 16 5.11 -23.83 -16.39
N ALA A 17 5.44 -24.42 -15.24
CA ALA A 17 5.23 -25.85 -15.03
C ALA A 17 3.75 -26.17 -14.81
N ASP A 18 3.19 -27.07 -15.62
CA ASP A 18 1.83 -27.58 -15.47
C ASP A 18 1.70 -28.60 -14.31
N LYS A 19 2.83 -28.94 -13.68
CA LYS A 19 2.93 -29.87 -12.56
C LYS A 19 4.07 -29.45 -11.62
N PRO A 20 4.09 -29.94 -10.37
CA PRO A 20 5.24 -29.77 -9.50
C PRO A 20 6.54 -30.30 -10.11
N LEU A 21 7.67 -29.67 -9.80
CA LEU A 21 8.97 -30.01 -10.37
C LEU A 21 9.88 -30.67 -9.33
N SER A 22 10.48 -31.79 -9.72
CA SER A 22 11.68 -32.32 -9.06
C SER A 22 12.90 -31.44 -9.33
N ASN A 23 14.01 -31.66 -8.62
CA ASN A 23 15.23 -30.89 -8.87
C ASN A 23 15.82 -31.11 -10.27
N GLU A 24 15.76 -32.33 -10.82
CA GLU A 24 16.29 -32.58 -12.17
C GLU A 24 15.41 -31.92 -13.24
N GLU A 25 14.09 -31.98 -13.10
CA GLU A 25 13.16 -31.27 -14.00
C GLU A 25 13.34 -29.74 -13.90
N LEU A 26 13.58 -29.21 -12.70
CA LEU A 26 13.92 -27.81 -12.50
C LEU A 26 15.21 -27.45 -13.24
N TYR A 27 16.27 -28.25 -13.13
CA TYR A 27 17.53 -27.96 -13.82
C TYR A 27 17.36 -27.91 -15.33
N ASP A 28 16.63 -28.88 -15.89
CA ASP A 28 16.37 -28.95 -17.33
C ASP A 28 15.54 -27.74 -17.81
N SER A 29 14.47 -27.40 -17.10
CA SER A 29 13.62 -26.26 -17.45
C SER A 29 14.36 -24.93 -17.34
N VAL A 30 15.17 -24.73 -16.30
CA VAL A 30 15.97 -23.51 -16.13
C VAL A 30 17.05 -23.39 -17.21
N ALA A 31 17.68 -24.51 -17.58
CA ALA A 31 18.69 -24.51 -18.65
C ALA A 31 18.07 -24.14 -20.00
N GLU A 32 16.87 -24.62 -20.29
CA GLU A 32 16.11 -24.24 -21.49
C GLU A 32 15.77 -22.74 -21.49
N LEU A 33 15.21 -22.22 -20.39
CA LEU A 33 14.84 -20.81 -20.25
C LEU A 33 16.05 -19.88 -20.37
N ALA A 34 17.19 -20.28 -19.79
CA ALA A 34 18.43 -19.51 -19.82
C ALA A 34 19.28 -19.76 -21.08
N GLY A 35 18.84 -20.60 -22.03
CA GLY A 35 19.65 -20.95 -23.21
C GLY A 35 21.01 -21.58 -22.87
N ILE A 36 21.08 -22.34 -21.78
CA ILE A 36 22.29 -23.01 -21.30
C ILE A 36 22.31 -24.46 -21.85
N PRO A 37 23.37 -24.88 -22.58
CA PRO A 37 23.47 -26.25 -23.05
C PRO A 37 23.53 -27.27 -21.90
N LYS A 38 22.90 -28.45 -22.08
CA LYS A 38 22.94 -29.55 -21.10
C LYS A 38 24.37 -30.00 -20.73
N SER A 39 25.31 -29.87 -21.66
CA SER A 39 26.73 -30.14 -21.40
C SER A 39 27.32 -29.19 -20.37
N ALA A 40 27.04 -27.88 -20.47
CA ALA A 40 27.47 -26.86 -19.52
C ALA A 40 26.79 -27.03 -18.15
N LEU A 41 25.49 -27.38 -18.13
CA LEU A 41 24.75 -27.64 -16.89
C LEU A 41 25.37 -28.78 -16.05
N ASN A 42 25.92 -29.79 -16.71
CA ASN A 42 26.53 -30.96 -16.07
C ASN A 42 28.04 -30.85 -15.88
N GLU A 43 28.67 -29.78 -16.35
CA GLU A 43 30.10 -29.53 -16.17
C GLU A 43 30.44 -29.45 -14.68
N GLN A 44 31.40 -30.26 -14.24
CA GLN A 44 31.81 -30.33 -12.84
C GLN A 44 33.15 -29.64 -12.64
N SER A 45 33.24 -28.86 -11.55
CA SER A 45 34.50 -28.30 -11.07
C SER A 45 34.71 -28.63 -9.60
N GLU A 46 35.95 -28.60 -9.13
CA GLU A 46 36.27 -28.76 -7.72
C GLU A 46 35.79 -27.53 -6.94
N ILE A 47 34.98 -27.75 -5.90
CA ILE A 47 34.41 -26.66 -5.09
C ILE A 47 34.73 -26.88 -3.61
N GLY A 48 35.18 -25.82 -2.94
CA GLY A 48 35.46 -25.78 -1.49
C GLY A 48 36.78 -26.46 -1.09
N LYS A 49 37.12 -26.38 0.21
CA LYS A 49 38.38 -26.92 0.75
C LYS A 49 38.54 -28.44 0.57
N ALA A 50 37.43 -29.17 0.51
CA ALA A 50 37.41 -30.62 0.29
C ALA A 50 37.46 -31.03 -1.19
N LYS A 51 37.56 -30.08 -2.14
CA LYS A 51 37.68 -30.31 -3.59
C LYS A 51 36.63 -31.27 -4.17
N VAL A 52 35.40 -31.20 -3.68
CA VAL A 52 34.32 -32.08 -4.16
C VAL A 52 33.89 -31.61 -5.55
N LYS A 53 33.84 -32.53 -6.52
CA LYS A 53 33.38 -32.25 -7.89
C LYS A 53 31.87 -32.03 -7.91
N ARG A 54 31.43 -30.83 -8.29
CA ARG A 54 30.01 -30.44 -8.40
C ARG A 54 29.81 -29.46 -9.56
N SER A 55 28.60 -29.42 -10.11
CA SER A 55 28.21 -28.39 -11.10
C SER A 55 27.94 -27.06 -10.40
N LYS A 56 28.61 -26.00 -10.87
CA LYS A 56 28.43 -24.62 -10.37
C LYS A 56 27.02 -24.11 -10.70
N LEU A 57 26.54 -24.38 -11.92
CA LEU A 57 25.23 -23.96 -12.38
C LEU A 57 24.11 -24.64 -11.60
N LYS A 58 24.13 -25.98 -11.45
CA LYS A 58 23.13 -26.69 -10.62
C LYS A 58 23.11 -26.16 -9.17
N ARG A 59 24.28 -25.79 -8.63
CA ARG A 59 24.38 -25.20 -7.28
C ARG A 59 23.80 -23.78 -7.22
N GLN A 60 24.00 -22.96 -8.24
CA GLN A 60 23.38 -21.64 -8.35
C GLN A 60 21.86 -21.73 -8.49
N ILE A 61 21.35 -22.65 -9.33
CA ILE A 61 19.91 -22.95 -9.43
C ILE A 61 19.35 -23.37 -8.06
N ARG A 62 20.07 -24.24 -7.34
CA ARG A 62 19.67 -24.67 -5.99
C ARG A 62 19.67 -23.52 -4.99
N TRP A 63 20.62 -22.59 -5.08
CA TRP A 63 20.65 -21.41 -4.21
C TRP A 63 19.45 -20.50 -4.46
N TYR A 64 19.14 -20.24 -5.73
CA TYR A 64 17.93 -19.52 -6.13
C TYR A 64 16.66 -20.25 -5.67
N GLN A 65 16.57 -21.57 -5.85
CA GLN A 65 15.46 -22.37 -5.36
C GLN A 65 15.33 -22.31 -3.82
N GLN A 66 16.44 -22.26 -3.08
CA GLN A 66 16.42 -22.07 -1.62
C GLN A 66 15.98 -20.66 -1.24
N THR A 67 16.36 -19.67 -2.03
CA THR A 67 15.91 -18.28 -1.86
C THR A 67 14.38 -18.19 -2.03
N LEU A 68 13.82 -18.83 -3.06
CA LEU A 68 12.37 -18.91 -3.24
C LEU A 68 11.66 -19.69 -2.10
N LYS A 69 12.32 -20.68 -1.50
CA LYS A 69 11.79 -21.39 -0.32
C LYS A 69 11.83 -20.55 0.95
N SER A 70 12.92 -19.82 1.21
CA SER A 70 12.99 -18.92 2.36
C SER A 70 12.01 -17.75 2.24
N MET A 71 11.67 -17.41 1.00
CA MET A 71 10.58 -16.51 0.63
C MET A 71 9.19 -17.13 0.73
N ASN A 72 9.06 -18.43 1.05
CA ASN A 72 7.83 -19.23 0.95
C ASN A 72 7.07 -19.07 -0.39
N LEU A 73 7.78 -18.78 -1.49
CA LEU A 73 7.23 -18.81 -2.85
C LEU A 73 7.12 -20.23 -3.38
N LEU A 74 7.81 -21.19 -2.76
CA LEU A 74 7.72 -22.59 -3.09
C LEU A 74 7.17 -23.37 -1.90
N GLN A 75 6.14 -24.17 -2.15
CA GLN A 75 5.64 -25.15 -1.20
C GLN A 75 6.12 -26.55 -1.60
N LYS A 76 6.29 -27.40 -0.59
CA LYS A 76 6.66 -28.81 -0.80
C LYS A 76 5.39 -29.59 -1.12
N VAL A 77 5.45 -30.51 -2.09
CA VAL A 77 4.36 -31.44 -2.35
C VAL A 77 4.35 -32.53 -1.29
N ASP A 78 3.20 -32.73 -0.64
CA ASP A 78 3.05 -33.76 0.39
C ASP A 78 3.25 -35.16 -0.19
N GLY A 79 4.02 -35.98 0.54
CA GLY A 79 4.38 -37.34 0.11
C GLY A 79 5.55 -37.42 -0.88
N GLU A 80 6.01 -36.32 -1.47
CA GLU A 80 7.09 -36.34 -2.47
C GLU A 80 8.41 -35.70 -1.97
N ARG A 81 9.52 -36.43 -2.12
CA ARG A 81 10.84 -35.96 -1.66
C ARG A 81 11.52 -35.13 -2.75
N GLY A 82 11.73 -33.84 -2.46
CA GLY A 82 12.50 -32.97 -3.33
C GLY A 82 11.72 -32.41 -4.52
N VAL A 83 10.40 -32.56 -4.49
CA VAL A 83 9.44 -31.98 -5.44
C VAL A 83 8.82 -30.75 -4.80
N TRP A 84 8.75 -29.68 -5.58
CA TRP A 84 8.28 -28.36 -5.14
C TRP A 84 7.36 -27.77 -6.21
N GLU A 85 6.46 -26.91 -5.78
CA GLU A 85 5.60 -26.13 -6.67
C GLU A 85 5.51 -24.71 -6.16
N LEU A 86 5.06 -23.79 -7.02
CA LEU A 86 4.75 -22.43 -6.58
C LEU A 86 3.64 -22.46 -5.52
N SER A 87 3.86 -21.74 -4.43
CA SER A 87 2.80 -21.44 -3.47
C SER A 87 1.62 -20.82 -4.21
N SER A 88 0.39 -21.23 -3.85
CA SER A 88 -0.85 -20.90 -4.56
C SER A 88 -0.85 -19.48 -5.16
N LYS A 89 -0.82 -19.41 -6.49
CA LYS A 89 -1.13 -18.18 -7.22
C LYS A 89 -2.56 -17.76 -6.85
N THR A 90 -2.78 -16.49 -6.52
CA THR A 90 -4.16 -15.98 -6.52
C THR A 90 -4.75 -16.14 -7.92
N LYS A 91 -6.08 -16.07 -8.07
CA LYS A 91 -6.81 -16.25 -9.36
C LYS A 91 -6.30 -15.38 -10.53
N LYS A 92 -5.37 -14.44 -10.30
CA LYS A 92 -4.78 -13.55 -11.31
C LYS A 92 -3.25 -13.63 -11.41
N GLY A 93 -2.61 -14.67 -10.87
CA GLY A 93 -1.17 -14.90 -11.05
C GLY A 93 -0.24 -14.10 -10.13
N LEU A 94 -0.74 -13.58 -9.00
CA LEU A 94 0.08 -12.89 -7.98
C LEU A 94 0.57 -13.86 -6.91
N HIS A 95 1.71 -13.53 -6.30
CA HIS A 95 2.32 -14.31 -5.22
C HIS A 95 2.07 -13.65 -3.85
N GLU A 96 1.29 -14.33 -3.00
CA GLU A 96 1.06 -13.93 -1.61
C GLU A 96 2.16 -14.47 -0.67
N ALA A 97 2.60 -13.65 0.30
CA ALA A 97 3.44 -14.13 1.39
C ALA A 97 2.68 -15.13 2.27
N LEU A 98 3.08 -16.40 2.25
CA LEU A 98 2.57 -17.42 3.19
C LEU A 98 2.88 -17.00 4.64
N GLY A 99 2.01 -17.40 5.58
CA GLY A 99 1.82 -16.86 6.94
C GLY A 99 3.00 -16.80 7.92
N GLY A 100 4.25 -16.97 7.48
CA GLY A 100 5.47 -16.73 8.24
C GLY A 100 6.59 -16.00 7.49
N VAL A 101 6.41 -15.60 6.22
CA VAL A 101 7.45 -14.80 5.53
C VAL A 101 7.54 -13.43 6.20
N ARG A 102 8.76 -13.05 6.60
CA ARG A 102 9.10 -11.68 6.98
C ARG A 102 10.39 -11.33 6.27
N LEU A 103 10.27 -10.64 5.15
CA LEU A 103 11.42 -10.23 4.36
C LEU A 103 11.46 -8.71 4.26
N VAL A 104 12.53 -8.09 4.76
CA VAL A 104 12.84 -6.71 4.40
C VAL A 104 13.11 -6.71 2.89
N ALA A 105 12.18 -6.12 2.15
CA ALA A 105 12.20 -6.13 0.70
C ALA A 105 13.09 -5.02 0.16
N TYR A 106 12.96 -3.83 0.74
CA TYR A 106 13.87 -2.72 0.52
C TYR A 106 13.79 -1.75 1.70
N SER A 107 14.79 -0.88 1.82
CA SER A 107 14.90 0.15 2.85
C SER A 107 15.56 1.40 2.30
N THR A 108 15.40 2.50 3.02
CA THR A 108 16.16 3.77 2.92
C THR A 108 16.73 4.08 4.32
N ASN A 109 17.37 5.24 4.50
CA ASN A 109 17.73 5.73 5.82
C ASN A 109 16.52 6.01 6.72
N LEU A 110 15.35 6.33 6.14
CA LEU A 110 14.16 6.72 6.89
C LEU A 110 13.17 5.58 7.10
N GLY A 111 13.19 4.54 6.28
CA GLY A 111 12.20 3.48 6.43
C GLY A 111 12.45 2.21 5.66
N LEU A 112 11.51 1.28 5.81
CA LEU A 112 11.62 -0.04 5.19
C LEU A 112 10.25 -0.59 4.78
N ALA A 113 10.25 -1.33 3.68
CA ALA A 113 9.12 -2.12 3.25
C ALA A 113 9.37 -3.61 3.51
N VAL A 114 8.38 -4.27 4.09
CA VAL A 114 8.42 -5.69 4.38
C VAL A 114 7.41 -6.42 3.50
N TRP A 115 7.86 -7.47 2.84
CA TRP A 115 6.98 -8.43 2.22
C TRP A 115 6.55 -9.45 3.27
N SER A 116 5.32 -9.32 3.75
CA SER A 116 4.79 -10.13 4.85
C SER A 116 3.27 -10.02 4.96
N ASN A 117 2.68 -10.89 5.78
CA ASN A 117 1.34 -10.68 6.28
C ASN A 117 1.36 -9.60 7.38
N ASN A 118 0.50 -8.58 7.27
CA ASN A 118 0.50 -7.47 8.22
C ASN A 118 0.26 -7.91 9.67
N LYS A 119 -0.63 -8.87 9.92
CA LYS A 119 -0.97 -9.31 11.27
C LYS A 119 0.25 -9.92 11.95
N SER A 120 0.99 -10.78 11.25
CA SER A 120 2.19 -11.38 11.82
C SER A 120 3.30 -10.36 11.99
N PHE A 121 3.47 -9.43 11.06
CA PHE A 121 4.55 -8.43 11.12
C PHE A 121 4.33 -7.40 12.25
N PHE A 122 3.16 -6.76 12.31
CA PHE A 122 2.91 -5.69 13.28
C PHE A 122 2.74 -6.19 14.72
N SER A 123 2.37 -7.46 14.93
CA SER A 123 2.28 -8.02 16.29
C SER A 123 3.61 -8.03 17.04
N ASP A 124 4.73 -8.04 16.31
CA ASP A 124 6.08 -8.06 16.89
C ASP A 124 6.77 -6.68 16.78
N LEU A 125 6.08 -5.67 16.24
CA LEU A 125 6.60 -4.31 16.19
C LEU A 125 6.58 -3.72 17.60
N ASP A 126 7.75 -3.30 18.09
CA ASP A 126 7.94 -2.64 19.38
C ASP A 126 8.54 -1.23 19.18
N GLU A 127 7.86 -0.42 18.37
CA GLU A 127 8.27 0.95 18.04
C GLU A 127 7.10 1.92 18.24
N PRO A 128 7.33 3.12 18.81
CA PRO A 128 6.28 4.12 18.98
C PRO A 128 5.72 4.62 17.64
N VAL A 129 4.47 4.25 17.34
CA VAL A 129 3.78 4.63 16.11
C VAL A 129 3.06 5.97 16.29
N HIS A 130 3.25 6.90 15.36
CA HIS A 130 2.64 8.22 15.41
C HIS A 130 1.42 8.34 14.49
N LEU A 131 1.49 7.69 13.33
CA LEU A 131 0.41 7.64 12.36
C LEU A 131 0.35 6.29 11.66
N CYS A 132 -0.81 5.65 11.66
CA CYS A 132 -1.16 4.66 10.67
C CYS A 132 -1.99 5.32 9.58
N VAL A 133 -1.53 5.31 8.32
CA VAL A 133 -2.30 5.82 7.19
C VAL A 133 -2.35 4.79 6.08
N THR A 134 -3.55 4.36 5.71
CA THR A 134 -3.71 3.24 4.78
C THR A 134 -5.06 3.24 4.06
N SER A 135 -5.15 2.41 3.02
CA SER A 135 -6.37 2.11 2.29
C SER A 135 -6.53 0.58 2.23
N PRO A 136 -7.23 -0.04 3.20
CA PRO A 136 -7.36 -1.49 3.25
C PRO A 136 -8.07 -2.07 2.01
N PRO A 137 -7.89 -3.37 1.69
CA PRO A 137 -8.65 -4.02 0.62
C PRO A 137 -10.15 -3.95 0.91
N PHE A 138 -10.93 -3.37 -0.01
CA PHE A 138 -12.37 -3.17 0.17
C PHE A 138 -13.18 -4.47 0.01
N PRO A 139 -14.35 -4.60 0.65
CA PRO A 139 -15.22 -5.77 0.51
C PRO A 139 -16.00 -5.74 -0.82
N LEU A 140 -15.28 -5.72 -1.95
CA LEU A 140 -15.91 -5.63 -3.26
C LEU A 140 -16.57 -6.97 -3.65
N ARG A 141 -17.68 -6.91 -4.41
CA ARG A 141 -18.29 -8.13 -4.96
C ARG A 141 -17.44 -8.76 -6.07
N ILE A 142 -16.74 -7.93 -6.85
CA ILE A 142 -15.79 -8.38 -7.87
C ILE A 142 -14.39 -8.30 -7.28
N GLN A 143 -13.70 -9.44 -7.22
CA GLN A 143 -12.36 -9.54 -6.66
C GLN A 143 -11.34 -8.74 -7.47
N ARG A 144 -10.63 -7.83 -6.78
CA ARG A 144 -9.42 -7.19 -7.31
C ARG A 144 -8.25 -8.18 -7.26
N GLY A 145 -7.13 -7.85 -7.91
CA GLY A 145 -6.00 -8.77 -8.05
C GLY A 145 -5.44 -9.27 -6.72
N TYR A 146 -5.48 -8.42 -5.70
CA TYR A 146 -4.99 -8.66 -4.33
C TYR A 146 -5.99 -9.36 -3.38
N GLY A 147 -7.07 -9.95 -3.91
CA GLY A 147 -8.13 -10.58 -3.11
C GLY A 147 -9.14 -9.59 -2.50
N ASN A 148 -10.21 -10.11 -1.88
CA ASN A 148 -11.20 -9.36 -1.10
C ASN A 148 -11.53 -10.11 0.18
N VAL A 149 -11.89 -9.37 1.22
CA VAL A 149 -12.50 -9.91 2.43
C VAL A 149 -14.01 -9.82 2.29
N ASP A 150 -14.72 -10.88 2.68
CA ASP A 150 -16.19 -10.89 2.75
C ASP A 150 -16.67 -9.74 3.64
N GLU A 151 -17.71 -9.02 3.21
CA GLU A 151 -18.30 -7.91 3.94
C GLU A 151 -18.62 -8.28 5.39
N ALA A 152 -19.18 -9.49 5.60
CA ALA A 152 -19.53 -9.98 6.93
C ALA A 152 -18.32 -10.14 7.86
N LYS A 153 -17.12 -10.34 7.30
CA LYS A 153 -15.86 -10.53 8.03
C LYS A 153 -14.96 -9.31 7.98
N TRP A 154 -15.32 -8.28 7.22
CA TRP A 154 -14.45 -7.16 6.92
C TRP A 154 -14.11 -6.34 8.16
N VAL A 155 -15.10 -6.13 9.04
CA VAL A 155 -14.91 -5.40 10.31
C VAL A 155 -13.94 -6.14 11.23
N ASP A 156 -14.05 -7.46 11.34
CA ASP A 156 -13.12 -8.27 12.14
C ASP A 156 -11.71 -8.25 11.53
N PHE A 157 -11.62 -8.32 10.20
CA PHE A 157 -10.35 -8.22 9.49
C PHE A 157 -9.62 -6.91 9.77
N ILE A 158 -10.30 -5.76 9.60
CA ILE A 158 -9.64 -4.45 9.79
C ILE A 158 -9.29 -4.21 11.26
N THR A 159 -10.16 -4.62 12.20
CA THR A 159 -9.86 -4.48 13.63
C THR A 159 -8.68 -5.34 14.05
N GLN A 160 -8.59 -6.58 13.58
CA GLN A 160 -7.43 -7.45 13.86
C GLN A 160 -6.12 -6.95 13.23
N ALA A 161 -6.19 -6.33 12.04
CA ALA A 161 -5.00 -5.77 11.40
C ALA A 161 -4.49 -4.52 12.12
N LEU A 162 -5.40 -3.69 12.65
CA LEU A 162 -5.06 -2.45 13.34
C LEU A 162 -4.73 -2.64 14.82
N GLU A 163 -5.26 -3.66 15.49
CA GLU A 163 -5.02 -3.92 16.92
C GLU A 163 -3.54 -3.83 17.34
N PRO A 164 -2.59 -4.55 16.69
CA PRO A 164 -1.18 -4.46 17.10
C PRO A 164 -0.56 -3.08 16.85
N ILE A 165 -1.04 -2.35 15.84
CA ILE A 165 -0.60 -0.98 15.55
C ILE A 165 -1.13 -0.01 16.61
N VAL A 166 -2.41 -0.13 16.97
CA VAL A 166 -3.07 0.72 17.98
C VAL A 166 -2.40 0.56 19.35
N LYS A 167 -1.98 -0.66 19.71
CA LYS A 167 -1.23 -0.93 20.95
C LYS A 167 0.09 -0.16 21.02
N ASN A 168 0.70 0.13 19.88
CA ASN A 168 1.96 0.86 19.78
C ASN A 168 1.78 2.36 19.46
N LEU A 169 0.55 2.87 19.36
CA LEU A 169 0.34 4.30 19.14
C LEU A 169 0.84 5.10 20.35
N VAL A 170 1.63 6.13 20.09
CA VAL A 170 1.92 7.17 21.09
C VAL A 170 0.62 7.84 21.53
N PRO A 171 0.56 8.46 22.73
CA PRO A 171 -0.59 9.26 23.10
C PRO A 171 -0.88 10.35 22.07
N GLY A 172 -2.12 10.41 21.57
CA GLY A 172 -2.53 11.32 20.50
C GLY A 172 -2.12 10.88 19.10
N GLY A 173 -1.52 9.69 18.96
CA GLY A 173 -1.25 9.04 17.71
C GLY A 173 -2.55 8.76 16.93
N SER A 174 -2.45 8.72 15.61
CA SER A 174 -3.64 8.70 14.75
C SER A 174 -3.71 7.48 13.84
N VAL A 175 -4.93 7.11 13.46
CA VAL A 175 -5.22 6.12 12.42
C VAL A 175 -6.10 6.79 11.36
N VAL A 176 -5.64 6.78 10.11
CA VAL A 176 -6.32 7.35 8.96
C VAL A 176 -6.63 6.25 7.95
N LEU A 177 -7.92 6.05 7.67
CA LEU A 177 -8.41 4.97 6.81
C LEU A 177 -9.20 5.53 5.64
N ASN A 178 -8.71 5.30 4.42
CA ASN A 178 -9.52 5.50 3.22
C ASN A 178 -10.36 4.24 2.94
N VAL A 179 -11.69 4.38 2.86
CA VAL A 179 -12.60 3.26 2.55
C VAL A 179 -13.62 3.65 1.48
N SER A 180 -14.21 2.66 0.80
CA SER A 180 -15.21 2.91 -0.25
C SER A 180 -16.62 3.16 0.31
N ASN A 181 -17.32 4.17 -0.20
CA ASN A 181 -18.77 4.29 0.00
C ASN A 181 -19.59 3.62 -1.12
N ASP A 182 -18.92 2.97 -2.05
CA ASP A 182 -19.48 2.35 -3.26
C ASP A 182 -19.61 0.83 -3.07
N ILE A 183 -20.05 0.41 -1.87
CA ILE A 183 -20.31 -0.99 -1.52
C ILE A 183 -21.82 -1.13 -1.28
N PHE A 184 -22.42 -2.13 -1.93
CA PHE A 184 -23.87 -2.36 -1.94
C PHE A 184 -24.19 -3.75 -1.44
N GLU A 185 -25.33 -3.85 -0.76
CA GLU A 185 -25.92 -5.10 -0.29
C GLU A 185 -26.18 -6.05 -1.46
N ALA A 186 -26.06 -7.36 -1.19
CA ALA A 186 -26.19 -8.37 -2.22
C ALA A 186 -27.56 -8.27 -2.94
N LYS A 187 -27.51 -8.09 -4.27
CA LYS A 187 -28.69 -7.97 -5.16
C LYS A 187 -29.65 -6.83 -4.77
N SER A 188 -29.17 -5.80 -4.07
CA SER A 188 -29.98 -4.68 -3.60
C SER A 188 -29.36 -3.34 -4.00
N PRO A 189 -30.16 -2.30 -4.29
CA PRO A 189 -29.67 -0.94 -4.46
C PRO A 189 -29.37 -0.24 -3.11
N SER A 190 -29.51 -0.93 -1.97
CA SER A 190 -29.06 -0.42 -0.67
C SER A 190 -27.55 -0.47 -0.55
N ARG A 191 -26.95 0.58 0.04
CA ARG A 191 -25.54 0.56 0.43
C ARG A 191 -25.35 -0.34 1.65
N SER A 192 -24.18 -0.98 1.71
CA SER A 192 -23.74 -1.71 2.89
C SER A 192 -23.49 -0.75 4.05
N LEU A 193 -23.81 -1.20 5.27
CA LEU A 193 -23.50 -0.49 6.52
C LEU A 193 -22.11 -0.83 7.09
N TYR A 194 -21.22 -1.44 6.29
CA TYR A 194 -19.92 -1.91 6.80
C TYR A 194 -19.04 -0.76 7.33
N VAL A 195 -19.19 0.45 6.78
CA VAL A 195 -18.43 1.63 7.22
C VAL A 195 -18.91 2.09 8.60
N GLU A 196 -20.22 2.14 8.82
CA GLU A 196 -20.81 2.47 10.11
C GLU A 196 -20.41 1.43 11.17
N ARG A 197 -20.46 0.15 10.81
CA ARG A 197 -20.01 -0.96 11.68
C ARG A 197 -18.52 -0.88 11.98
N MET A 198 -17.69 -0.50 11.01
CA MET A 198 -16.26 -0.26 11.21
C MET A 198 -16.04 0.86 12.22
N VAL A 199 -16.72 2.01 12.07
CA VAL A 199 -16.57 3.15 12.99
C VAL A 199 -16.88 2.75 14.43
N LEU A 200 -18.01 2.05 14.65
CA LEU A 200 -18.38 1.55 15.97
C LEU A 200 -17.35 0.54 16.50
N ALA A 201 -16.92 -0.42 15.68
CA ALA A 201 -15.96 -1.43 16.11
C ALA A 201 -14.57 -0.86 16.45
N LEU A 202 -14.09 0.15 15.72
CA LEU A 202 -12.82 0.82 16.03
C LEU A 202 -12.90 1.56 17.37
N HIS A 203 -14.05 2.14 17.69
CA HIS A 203 -14.30 2.74 19.00
C HIS A 203 -14.40 1.69 20.11
N ASP A 204 -15.35 0.76 19.97
CA ASP A 204 -15.72 -0.18 21.03
C ASP A 204 -14.61 -1.21 21.32
N ARG A 205 -13.86 -1.64 20.29
CA ARG A 205 -12.88 -2.73 20.42
C ARG A 205 -11.45 -2.24 20.55
N LEU A 206 -11.10 -1.11 19.93
CA LEU A 206 -9.73 -0.59 19.92
C LEU A 206 -9.57 0.71 20.74
N GLY A 207 -10.65 1.23 21.33
CA GLY A 207 -10.61 2.45 22.16
C GLY A 207 -10.33 3.73 21.38
N LEU A 208 -10.50 3.71 20.05
CA LEU A 208 -10.23 4.88 19.22
C LEU A 208 -11.36 5.90 19.28
N SER A 209 -10.99 7.18 19.32
CA SER A 209 -11.91 8.32 19.21
C SER A 209 -11.96 8.82 17.77
N LEU A 210 -13.16 9.01 17.23
CA LEU A 210 -13.35 9.56 15.90
C LEU A 210 -13.18 11.09 15.94
N MET A 211 -12.18 11.60 15.24
CA MET A 211 -11.89 13.04 15.18
C MET A 211 -12.64 13.73 14.04
N ASP A 212 -12.60 13.15 12.84
CA ASP A 212 -13.28 13.72 11.67
C ASP A 212 -13.50 12.67 10.57
N ARG A 213 -14.31 13.04 9.58
CA ARG A 213 -14.49 12.36 8.31
C ARG A 213 -14.10 13.34 7.21
N TRP A 214 -13.13 12.98 6.38
CA TRP A 214 -12.74 13.78 5.24
C TRP A 214 -13.30 13.18 3.95
N PRO A 215 -14.37 13.75 3.36
CA PRO A 215 -14.84 13.31 2.07
C PRO A 215 -13.78 13.61 1.00
N TRP A 216 -13.20 12.56 0.45
CA TRP A 216 -12.36 12.66 -0.74
C TRP A 216 -13.23 12.62 -1.99
N ILE A 217 -13.57 13.80 -2.50
CA ILE A 217 -14.30 13.98 -3.74
C ILE A 217 -13.36 13.70 -4.92
N ASN A 218 -13.73 12.69 -5.69
CA ASN A 218 -13.00 12.22 -6.85
C ASN A 218 -13.96 12.02 -8.03
N LEU A 219 -14.18 13.11 -8.76
CA LEU A 219 -15.07 13.11 -9.93
C LEU A 219 -14.45 12.45 -11.17
N SER A 220 -13.20 11.97 -11.07
CA SER A 220 -12.55 11.18 -12.13
C SER A 220 -12.84 9.67 -12.03
N LYS A 221 -13.58 9.23 -11.00
CA LYS A 221 -13.99 7.84 -10.85
C LYS A 221 -14.83 7.39 -12.05
N PRO A 222 -14.61 6.18 -12.58
CA PRO A 222 -15.52 5.58 -13.54
C PRO A 222 -16.95 5.54 -12.99
N PRO A 223 -17.99 5.64 -13.84
CA PRO A 223 -19.37 5.52 -13.40
C PRO A 223 -19.60 4.21 -12.65
N SER A 224 -20.05 4.31 -11.40
CA SER A 224 -20.37 3.18 -10.52
C SER A 224 -21.34 3.66 -9.43
N PRO A 225 -22.32 2.85 -8.98
CA PRO A 225 -22.64 1.49 -9.45
C PRO A 225 -23.40 1.51 -10.79
N THR A 226 -22.83 0.97 -11.88
CA THR A 226 -23.43 1.07 -13.23
C THR A 226 -24.83 0.45 -13.31
N HIS A 227 -25.03 -0.73 -12.72
CA HIS A 227 -26.33 -1.40 -12.73
C HIS A 227 -27.42 -0.57 -11.99
N TRP A 228 -27.09 -0.02 -10.83
CA TRP A 228 -28.07 0.72 -10.02
C TRP A 228 -28.25 2.18 -10.47
N ALA A 229 -27.20 2.84 -10.94
CA ALA A 229 -27.25 4.25 -11.35
C ALA A 229 -27.49 4.43 -12.85
N CYS A 230 -26.83 3.64 -13.70
CA CYS A 230 -26.89 3.82 -15.16
C CYS A 230 -27.97 2.97 -15.83
N VAL A 231 -28.24 1.76 -15.35
CA VAL A 231 -29.24 0.86 -15.95
C VAL A 231 -30.61 1.07 -15.29
N ASN A 232 -30.72 0.80 -13.98
CA ASN A 232 -32.01 0.83 -13.28
C ASN A 232 -32.45 2.22 -12.78
N ARG A 233 -31.54 3.21 -12.78
CA ARG A 233 -31.80 4.61 -12.37
C ARG A 233 -32.27 4.79 -10.91
N TYR A 234 -31.87 3.90 -10.00
CA TYR A 234 -32.19 3.98 -8.57
C TYR A 234 -31.21 4.81 -7.74
N GLN A 235 -29.98 4.96 -8.23
CA GLN A 235 -28.88 5.59 -7.49
C GLN A 235 -28.18 6.66 -8.33
N LEU A 236 -27.39 7.51 -7.66
CA LEU A 236 -26.40 8.36 -8.31
C LEU A 236 -25.05 7.65 -8.39
N CYS A 237 -24.21 8.06 -9.34
CA CYS A 237 -22.83 7.57 -9.41
C CYS A 237 -22.02 8.06 -8.20
N ALA A 238 -21.23 7.18 -7.59
CA ALA A 238 -20.36 7.49 -6.47
C ALA A 238 -19.21 8.43 -6.90
N GLY A 239 -19.21 9.65 -6.36
CA GLY A 239 -18.21 10.67 -6.67
C GLY A 239 -17.20 10.94 -5.55
N TRP A 240 -17.23 10.17 -4.46
CA TRP A 240 -16.35 10.42 -3.31
C TRP A 240 -15.99 9.12 -2.55
N GLU A 241 -15.00 9.19 -1.66
CA GLU A 241 -14.64 8.15 -0.68
C GLU A 241 -14.49 8.79 0.71
N PRO A 242 -14.99 8.18 1.79
CA PRO A 242 -14.69 8.64 3.14
C PRO A 242 -13.26 8.27 3.54
N VAL A 243 -12.51 9.29 3.97
CA VAL A 243 -11.26 9.12 4.72
C VAL A 243 -11.56 9.39 6.19
N TYR A 244 -11.49 8.37 7.03
CA TYR A 244 -11.74 8.49 8.46
C TYR A 244 -10.45 8.84 9.19
N TRP A 245 -10.53 9.77 10.14
CA TRP A 245 -9.43 10.09 11.05
C TRP A 245 -9.83 9.77 12.50
N PHE A 246 -9.10 8.83 13.09
CA PHE A 246 -9.22 8.43 14.49
C PHE A 246 -7.94 8.75 15.26
N THR A 247 -8.05 8.86 16.58
CA THR A 247 -6.91 8.92 17.50
C THR A 247 -7.15 8.07 18.74
N ASN A 248 -6.09 7.63 19.42
CA ASN A 248 -6.19 6.95 20.71
C ASN A 248 -6.40 7.92 21.90
N ASP A 249 -6.13 9.22 21.71
CA ASP A 249 -6.30 10.23 22.76
C ASP A 249 -6.64 11.61 22.14
N PRO A 250 -7.91 12.03 22.19
CA PRO A 250 -8.34 13.28 21.56
C PRO A 250 -7.79 14.53 22.27
N ASP A 251 -7.52 14.47 23.57
CA ASP A 251 -7.01 15.61 24.35
C ASP A 251 -5.51 15.84 24.11
N ARG A 252 -4.80 14.80 23.63
CA ARG A 252 -3.37 14.84 23.29
C ARG A 252 -3.09 14.75 21.81
N VAL A 253 -4.10 14.95 20.95
CA VAL A 253 -3.98 14.78 19.51
C VAL A 253 -2.85 15.63 18.92
N ARG A 254 -2.03 15.03 18.04
CA ARG A 254 -0.81 15.65 17.49
C ARG A 254 -1.07 16.54 16.26
N SER A 255 -2.32 16.85 15.94
CA SER A 255 -2.69 17.56 14.72
C SER A 255 -2.32 19.05 14.76
N ASP A 256 -1.80 19.58 13.66
CA ASP A 256 -1.52 21.02 13.51
C ASP A 256 -1.87 21.52 12.10
N ASN A 257 -2.94 22.32 12.02
CA ASN A 257 -3.48 22.79 10.74
C ASN A 257 -2.55 23.80 10.04
N ARG A 258 -1.58 24.38 10.75
CA ARG A 258 -0.58 25.29 10.18
C ARG A 258 0.34 24.57 9.21
N ARG A 259 0.55 23.25 9.39
CA ARG A 259 1.38 22.42 8.51
C ARG A 259 0.73 22.10 7.17
N VAL A 260 -0.56 22.41 7.00
CA VAL A 260 -1.34 22.12 5.78
C VAL A 260 -2.13 23.34 5.26
N LEU A 261 -1.66 24.55 5.57
CA LEU A 261 -2.25 25.77 5.03
C LEU A 261 -2.21 25.77 3.50
N ILE A 262 -3.30 26.26 2.91
CA ILE A 262 -3.39 26.49 1.46
C ILE A 262 -3.23 27.99 1.16
N PRO A 263 -2.67 28.36 -0.01
CA PRO A 263 -2.56 29.76 -0.38
C PRO A 263 -3.90 30.50 -0.33
N HIS A 264 -3.83 31.78 0.04
CA HIS A 264 -4.95 32.71 -0.07
C HIS A 264 -5.40 32.83 -1.52
N THR A 265 -6.71 32.90 -1.75
CA THR A 265 -7.22 33.28 -3.08
C THR A 265 -6.95 34.75 -3.33
N GLU A 266 -6.89 35.15 -4.60
CA GLU A 266 -6.82 36.57 -4.98
C GLU A 266 -7.95 37.40 -4.34
N LYS A 267 -9.16 36.82 -4.26
CA LYS A 267 -10.29 37.46 -3.58
C LYS A 267 -10.01 37.71 -2.09
N HIS A 268 -9.39 36.75 -1.41
CA HIS A 268 -9.04 36.91 -0.01
C HIS A 268 -7.89 37.91 0.18
N GLN A 269 -6.88 37.89 -0.70
CA GLN A 269 -5.79 38.88 -0.68
C GLN A 269 -6.34 40.30 -0.87
N LYS A 270 -7.29 40.51 -1.78
CA LYS A 270 -7.98 41.80 -1.97
C LYS A 270 -8.75 42.24 -0.72
N LEU A 271 -9.42 41.31 -0.04
CA LEU A 271 -10.10 41.60 1.23
C LEU A 271 -9.09 42.06 2.29
N MET A 272 -7.95 41.37 2.42
CA MET A 272 -6.91 41.76 3.38
C MET A 272 -6.32 43.14 3.04
N ALA A 273 -6.07 43.42 1.77
CA ALA A 273 -5.56 44.73 1.32
C ALA A 273 -6.53 45.89 1.61
N GLN A 274 -7.81 45.60 1.78
CA GLN A 274 -8.86 46.57 2.13
C GLN A 274 -9.08 46.72 3.65
N GLY A 275 -8.27 46.05 4.48
CA GLY A 275 -8.39 46.08 5.93
C GLY A 275 -9.39 45.08 6.51
N GLY A 276 -9.84 44.09 5.72
CA GLY A 276 -10.86 43.12 6.13
C GLY A 276 -12.27 43.49 5.67
N ASP A 277 -13.26 42.88 6.32
CA ASP A 277 -14.68 43.12 6.06
C ASP A 277 -15.18 44.31 6.87
N ASN A 278 -15.40 45.42 6.16
CA ASN A 278 -15.83 46.69 6.71
C ASN A 278 -17.33 46.77 7.00
N ARG A 279 -18.08 45.69 6.74
CA ARG A 279 -19.53 45.67 6.99
C ARG A 279 -19.81 45.57 8.48
N VAL A 280 -20.84 46.30 8.92
CA VAL A 280 -21.45 46.14 10.23
C VAL A 280 -22.82 45.50 10.01
N VAL A 281 -22.91 44.20 10.28
CA VAL A 281 -24.12 43.41 10.03
C VAL A 281 -24.34 42.48 11.22
N SER A 282 -25.58 42.43 11.70
CA SER A 282 -26.05 41.37 12.62
C SER A 282 -26.96 40.45 11.83
N TYR A 283 -26.59 39.18 11.74
CA TYR A 283 -27.45 38.14 11.15
C TYR A 283 -28.50 37.69 12.18
N GLY A 284 -29.55 37.01 11.68
CA GLY A 284 -30.89 36.91 12.32
C GLY A 284 -30.93 36.68 13.84
N ASP A 285 -30.21 35.68 14.36
CA ASP A 285 -30.21 35.33 15.79
C ASP A 285 -29.16 36.10 16.62
N GLY A 286 -28.37 36.96 15.98
CA GLY A 286 -27.29 37.73 16.60
C GLY A 286 -26.04 36.93 16.93
N ALA A 287 -25.97 35.63 16.62
CA ALA A 287 -24.78 34.78 16.84
C ALA A 287 -23.62 35.17 15.91
N TYR A 288 -23.94 35.66 14.72
CA TYR A 288 -22.97 36.18 13.76
C TYR A 288 -23.10 37.69 13.62
N ARG A 289 -22.05 38.40 14.05
CA ARG A 289 -21.94 39.86 13.94
C ARG A 289 -20.62 40.24 13.28
N LEU A 290 -20.70 41.03 12.21
CA LEU A 290 -19.55 41.71 11.62
C LEU A 290 -19.42 43.08 12.30
N ARG A 291 -18.20 43.43 12.74
CA ARG A 291 -17.93 44.63 13.55
C ARG A 291 -17.20 45.73 12.77
N GLY A 292 -17.26 45.71 11.44
CA GLY A 292 -16.61 46.71 10.59
C GLY A 292 -15.09 46.57 10.46
N ASN A 293 -14.51 45.53 11.05
CA ASN A 293 -13.10 45.13 10.92
C ASN A 293 -12.95 43.60 10.96
N ALA A 294 -14.02 42.86 10.65
CA ALA A 294 -14.00 41.42 10.75
C ALA A 294 -13.05 40.84 9.70
N PHE A 295 -12.39 39.71 10.01
CA PHE A 295 -11.46 39.06 9.07
C PHE A 295 -10.29 39.94 8.61
N SER A 296 -9.82 40.89 9.43
CA SER A 296 -8.68 41.77 9.07
C SER A 296 -7.30 41.18 9.38
N ASN A 297 -7.24 40.06 10.10
CA ASN A 297 -5.97 39.46 10.53
C ASN A 297 -5.26 38.78 9.35
N VAL A 298 -4.06 39.26 9.03
CA VAL A 298 -3.20 38.62 8.04
C VAL A 298 -2.70 37.29 8.59
N THR A 299 -2.82 36.26 7.77
CA THR A 299 -2.41 34.88 8.08
C THR A 299 -1.51 34.36 6.97
N GLU A 300 -0.63 33.41 7.27
CA GLU A 300 0.30 32.83 6.28
C GLU A 300 -0.43 32.08 5.15
N GLY A 301 -1.62 31.55 5.44
CA GLY A 301 -2.48 30.87 4.50
C GLY A 301 -3.86 30.59 5.09
N ARG A 302 -4.71 29.90 4.33
CA ARG A 302 -6.04 29.49 4.77
C ARG A 302 -5.98 28.09 5.34
N ILE A 303 -6.70 27.88 6.43
CA ILE A 303 -6.97 26.54 6.95
C ILE A 303 -7.85 25.82 5.91
N PRO A 304 -7.45 24.62 5.44
CA PRO A 304 -8.26 23.84 4.51
C PRO A 304 -9.58 23.43 5.18
N LYS A 305 -10.64 23.28 4.37
CA LYS A 305 -11.85 22.60 4.82
C LYS A 305 -11.59 21.09 4.83
N ASN A 306 -12.36 20.35 5.62
CA ASN A 306 -12.25 18.91 5.75
C ASN A 306 -12.77 18.11 4.52
N VAL A 307 -12.86 18.75 3.34
CA VAL A 307 -13.26 18.11 2.07
C VAL A 307 -12.09 18.15 1.12
N ILE A 308 -11.66 16.98 0.65
CA ILE A 308 -10.51 16.82 -0.24
C ILE A 308 -11.01 16.68 -1.67
N GLN A 309 -10.71 17.62 -2.55
CA GLN A 309 -11.07 17.52 -3.97
C GLN A 309 -9.85 17.14 -4.82
N ARG A 310 -9.77 15.87 -5.23
CA ARG A 310 -8.61 15.34 -5.97
C ARG A 310 -9.00 14.17 -6.87
N GLY A 311 -8.52 14.15 -8.12
CA GLY A 311 -8.67 13.00 -9.02
C GLY A 311 -7.61 11.92 -8.76
N HIS A 312 -7.81 10.70 -9.28
CA HIS A 312 -6.83 9.60 -9.13
C HIS A 312 -5.49 9.85 -9.84
N ARG A 313 -5.48 10.67 -10.89
CA ARG A 313 -4.28 10.91 -11.69
C ARG A 313 -3.32 11.83 -10.94
N CYS A 314 -2.14 11.32 -10.59
CA CYS A 314 -1.00 12.11 -10.13
C CYS A 314 0.31 11.60 -10.78
N ALA A 315 1.38 12.39 -10.72
CA ALA A 315 2.67 12.07 -11.32
C ALA A 315 3.21 10.71 -10.83
N ASP A 316 3.21 10.48 -9.52
CA ASP A 316 3.74 9.22 -8.97
C ASP A 316 2.89 7.99 -9.37
N THR A 317 1.60 8.15 -9.60
CA THR A 317 0.72 7.07 -10.07
C THR A 317 1.02 6.71 -11.53
N LEU A 318 1.33 7.71 -12.36
CA LEU A 318 1.76 7.49 -13.74
C LEU A 318 3.12 6.79 -13.78
N GLU A 319 4.03 7.22 -12.90
CA GLU A 319 5.37 6.65 -12.82
C GLU A 319 5.35 5.18 -12.38
N LEU A 320 4.60 4.84 -11.33
CA LEU A 320 4.42 3.43 -10.95
C LEU A 320 3.83 2.56 -12.06
N ARG A 321 2.91 3.09 -12.86
CA ARG A 321 2.36 2.36 -14.02
C ARG A 321 3.38 2.20 -15.14
N ARG A 322 4.31 3.16 -15.30
CA ARG A 322 5.43 3.04 -16.24
C ARG A 322 6.39 1.96 -15.76
N ILE A 323 6.84 2.03 -14.51
CA ILE A 323 7.71 1.05 -13.85
C ILE A 323 7.14 -0.37 -13.94
N ALA A 324 5.86 -0.55 -13.56
CA ALA A 324 5.23 -1.86 -13.61
C ALA A 324 5.27 -2.46 -15.03
N ARG A 325 5.00 -1.66 -16.07
CA ARG A 325 5.09 -2.10 -17.46
C ARG A 325 6.51 -2.46 -17.87
N GLU A 326 7.51 -1.67 -17.48
CA GLU A 326 8.92 -1.93 -17.79
C GLU A 326 9.46 -3.19 -17.12
N LEU A 327 8.97 -3.49 -15.91
CA LEU A 327 9.30 -4.72 -15.21
C LEU A 327 8.50 -5.94 -15.70
N GLY A 328 7.51 -5.76 -16.59
CA GLY A 328 6.59 -6.81 -17.01
C GLY A 328 5.64 -7.27 -15.88
N LEU A 329 5.34 -6.40 -14.92
CA LEU A 329 4.52 -6.67 -13.74
C LEU A 329 3.13 -6.00 -13.84
N PRO A 330 2.10 -6.59 -13.20
CA PRO A 330 0.76 -6.00 -13.18
C PRO A 330 0.74 -4.71 -12.34
N PRO A 331 0.21 -3.59 -12.85
CA PRO A 331 0.09 -2.36 -12.07
C PRO A 331 -0.95 -2.53 -10.95
N HIS A 332 -0.72 -1.88 -9.80
CA HIS A 332 -1.69 -1.85 -8.72
C HIS A 332 -3.02 -1.23 -9.20
N PRO A 333 -4.17 -1.91 -9.05
CA PRO A 333 -5.41 -1.48 -9.70
C PRO A 333 -6.12 -0.33 -8.97
N ALA A 334 -5.71 -0.03 -7.73
CA ALA A 334 -6.44 0.85 -6.83
C ALA A 334 -5.51 1.71 -5.96
N MET A 335 -4.94 2.76 -6.56
CA MET A 335 -4.03 3.66 -5.86
C MET A 335 -4.76 4.95 -5.50
N PHE A 336 -4.62 5.43 -4.25
CA PHE A 336 -4.86 6.84 -3.95
C PHE A 336 -3.72 7.71 -4.50
N PRO A 337 -3.97 8.99 -4.84
CA PRO A 337 -2.91 9.96 -5.09
C PRO A 337 -2.04 10.17 -3.85
N THR A 338 -0.73 10.36 -4.03
CA THR A 338 0.24 10.59 -2.94
C THR A 338 -0.14 11.75 -2.02
N ASP A 339 -0.78 12.79 -2.55
CA ASP A 339 -1.22 13.96 -1.79
C ASP A 339 -2.24 13.61 -0.69
N ILE A 340 -2.99 12.51 -0.82
CA ILE A 340 -3.97 12.07 0.18
C ILE A 340 -3.28 11.64 1.48
N PRO A 341 -2.38 10.62 1.48
CA PRO A 341 -1.62 10.30 2.67
C PRO A 341 -0.65 11.43 3.07
N GLU A 342 -0.10 12.20 2.13
CA GLU A 342 0.78 13.34 2.45
C GLU A 342 0.07 14.41 3.29
N MET A 343 -1.19 14.74 2.97
CA MET A 343 -1.99 15.66 3.78
C MET A 343 -2.12 15.14 5.23
N ALA A 344 -2.42 13.85 5.40
CA ALA A 344 -2.54 13.24 6.73
C ALA A 344 -1.21 13.26 7.47
N ILE A 345 -0.10 12.90 6.82
CA ILE A 345 1.25 12.90 7.41
C ILE A 345 1.63 14.30 7.88
N ARG A 346 1.55 15.31 7.00
CA ARG A 346 1.86 16.69 7.37
C ARG A 346 0.94 17.24 8.44
N PHE A 347 -0.34 16.88 8.42
CA PHE A 347 -1.30 17.38 9.39
C PHE A 347 -1.13 16.74 10.77
N LEU A 348 -0.76 15.46 10.84
CA LEU A 348 -0.86 14.64 12.05
C LEU A 348 0.48 14.23 12.67
N THR A 349 1.62 14.49 12.00
CA THR A 349 2.95 14.10 12.48
C THR A 349 3.99 15.20 12.33
N GLU A 350 5.12 15.04 13.03
CA GLU A 350 6.34 15.86 12.94
C GLU A 350 7.46 15.13 12.20
N GLU A 351 8.52 15.85 11.81
CA GLU A 351 9.69 15.20 11.22
C GLU A 351 10.29 14.18 12.21
N GLY A 352 10.76 13.04 11.69
CA GLY A 352 11.26 11.94 12.51
C GLY A 352 10.19 11.01 13.10
N ASP A 353 8.92 11.41 13.14
CA ASP A 353 7.82 10.56 13.60
C ASP A 353 7.66 9.32 12.70
N LEU A 354 7.22 8.21 13.31
CA LEU A 354 6.99 6.94 12.60
C LEU A 354 5.59 6.85 12.00
N VAL A 355 5.54 6.70 10.67
CA VAL A 355 4.34 6.44 9.87
C VAL A 355 4.30 4.98 9.43
N VAL A 356 3.18 4.29 9.63
CA VAL A 356 3.02 2.89 9.23
C VAL A 356 1.88 2.70 8.23
N ASP A 357 2.05 1.73 7.33
CA ASP A 357 1.02 1.31 6.38
C ASP A 357 0.96 -0.23 6.30
N PRO A 358 -0.08 -0.88 6.87
CA PRO A 358 -0.23 -2.33 6.84
C PRO A 358 -0.74 -2.91 5.51
N PHE A 359 -1.12 -2.06 4.55
CA PHE A 359 -1.65 -2.47 3.25
C PHE A 359 -1.02 -1.62 2.15
N SER A 360 0.31 -1.62 2.08
CA SER A 360 1.03 -0.57 1.38
C SER A 360 0.73 -0.51 -0.11
N GLY A 361 0.52 -1.66 -0.76
CA GLY A 361 0.22 -1.80 -2.19
C GLY A 361 1.24 -1.06 -3.05
N SER A 362 0.93 0.18 -3.41
CA SER A 362 1.83 1.07 -4.16
C SER A 362 2.79 1.92 -3.30
N ASN A 363 2.74 1.74 -1.98
CA ASN A 363 3.42 2.47 -0.91
C ASN A 363 3.48 3.99 -1.10
N LYS A 364 2.35 4.61 -1.45
CA LYS A 364 2.27 6.09 -1.46
C LYS A 364 2.40 6.70 -0.07
N SER A 365 1.95 5.98 0.95
CA SER A 365 2.09 6.37 2.36
C SER A 365 3.56 6.49 2.76
N GLY A 366 4.38 5.47 2.51
CA GLY A 366 5.82 5.51 2.75
C GLY A 366 6.53 6.53 1.88
N LEU A 367 6.16 6.67 0.60
CA LEU A 367 6.76 7.68 -0.29
C LEU A 367 6.48 9.11 0.19
N ALA A 368 5.25 9.37 0.64
CA ALA A 368 4.87 10.66 1.22
C ALA A 368 5.61 10.92 2.54
N ALA A 369 5.77 9.89 3.38
CA ALA A 369 6.52 9.98 4.63
C ALA A 369 8.00 10.29 4.39
N GLU A 370 8.66 9.55 3.49
CA GLU A 370 10.05 9.76 3.07
C GLU A 370 10.28 11.20 2.58
N ARG A 371 9.44 11.69 1.65
CA ARG A 371 9.54 13.06 1.12
C ARG A 371 9.31 14.15 2.16
N ASN A 372 8.65 13.82 3.26
CA ASN A 372 8.39 14.72 4.37
C ASN A 372 9.30 14.40 5.58
N ASN A 373 10.43 13.70 5.41
CA ASN A 373 11.38 13.42 6.51
C ASN A 373 10.76 12.68 7.71
N ARG A 374 9.76 11.82 7.48
CA ARG A 374 9.19 10.94 8.51
C ARG A 374 9.81 9.56 8.38
N ARG A 375 9.99 8.89 9.53
CA ARG A 375 10.31 7.46 9.52
C ARG A 375 9.11 6.69 8.97
N TRP A 376 9.34 5.59 8.26
CA TRP A 376 8.22 4.79 7.76
C TRP A 376 8.44 3.29 7.78
N ILE A 377 7.36 2.56 8.00
CA ILE A 377 7.32 1.10 7.86
C ILE A 377 6.08 0.72 7.05
N ALA A 378 6.31 0.04 5.93
CA ALA A 378 5.25 -0.41 5.03
C ALA A 378 5.23 -1.93 4.94
N CYS A 379 4.04 -2.53 4.90
CA CYS A 379 3.87 -3.97 4.73
C CYS A 379 2.90 -4.24 3.60
N ASP A 380 3.23 -5.19 2.74
CA ASP A 380 2.29 -5.75 1.77
C ASP A 380 2.52 -7.26 1.60
N ILE A 381 1.45 -7.97 1.30
CA ILE A 381 1.47 -9.43 1.10
C ILE A 381 1.78 -9.80 -0.35
N ILE A 382 1.64 -8.88 -1.31
CA ILE A 382 1.79 -9.11 -2.75
C ILE A 382 3.21 -8.75 -3.21
N LEU A 383 3.95 -9.76 -3.67
CA LEU A 383 5.35 -9.61 -4.08
C LEU A 383 5.53 -8.61 -5.24
N GLU A 384 4.66 -8.66 -6.25
CA GLU A 384 4.74 -7.79 -7.44
C GLU A 384 4.57 -6.31 -7.08
N TYR A 385 3.74 -6.03 -6.07
CA TYR A 385 3.50 -4.69 -5.57
C TYR A 385 4.70 -4.15 -4.80
N ILE A 386 5.24 -4.96 -3.88
CA ILE A 386 6.50 -4.69 -3.17
C ILE A 386 7.65 -4.39 -4.15
N ARG A 387 7.76 -5.19 -5.22
CA ARG A 387 8.81 -4.99 -6.22
C ARG A 387 8.65 -3.67 -6.96
N THR A 388 7.45 -3.36 -7.41
CA THR A 388 7.15 -2.15 -8.19
C THR A 388 7.34 -0.89 -7.33
N GLN A 389 6.90 -0.91 -6.08
CA GLN A 389 7.04 0.25 -5.18
C GLN A 389 8.51 0.55 -4.87
N ALA A 390 9.41 -0.45 -4.82
CA ALA A 390 10.84 -0.26 -4.51
C ALA A 390 11.53 0.72 -5.47
N GLU A 391 11.17 0.70 -6.75
CA GLU A 391 11.75 1.58 -7.77
C GLU A 391 11.50 3.07 -7.48
N MET A 392 10.39 3.39 -6.80
CA MET A 392 10.09 4.78 -6.39
C MET A 392 11.05 5.30 -5.32
N PHE A 393 11.85 4.43 -4.70
CA PHE A 393 12.74 4.77 -3.59
C PHE A 393 14.23 4.72 -3.95
N THR A 394 14.57 4.33 -5.17
CA THR A 394 15.97 4.17 -5.63
C THR A 394 16.81 5.44 -5.53
N GLY A 395 16.16 6.61 -5.57
CA GLY A 395 16.81 7.92 -5.46
C GLY A 395 16.97 8.45 -4.03
N PHE A 396 16.51 7.73 -3.00
CA PHE A 396 16.66 8.17 -1.61
C PHE A 396 17.92 7.60 -0.95
N ASP A 397 18.44 8.33 0.03
CA ASP A 397 19.65 7.94 0.74
C ASP A 397 19.46 6.64 1.53
N GLY A 398 20.50 5.81 1.54
CA GLY A 398 20.46 4.51 2.19
C GLY A 398 19.60 3.47 1.47
N PHE A 399 19.21 3.73 0.21
CA PHE A 399 18.43 2.75 -0.56
C PHE A 399 19.17 1.42 -0.67
N TRP A 400 18.53 0.36 -0.19
CA TRP A 400 18.94 -1.01 -0.36
C TRP A 400 17.71 -1.84 -0.75
N MET A 401 17.86 -2.72 -1.73
CA MET A 401 16.83 -3.67 -2.11
C MET A 401 17.37 -5.09 -1.98
N ASN A 402 16.54 -5.97 -1.43
CA ASN A 402 16.86 -7.37 -1.31
C ASN A 402 17.12 -7.98 -2.71
N PRO A 403 18.24 -8.67 -2.95
CA PRO A 403 18.56 -9.24 -4.27
C PRO A 403 17.48 -10.16 -4.82
N ALA A 404 16.76 -10.86 -3.94
CA ALA A 404 15.68 -11.75 -4.34
C ALA A 404 14.42 -10.99 -4.79
N ILE A 405 14.16 -9.82 -4.20
CA ILE A 405 13.14 -8.89 -4.70
C ILE A 405 13.61 -8.28 -6.01
N ALA A 406 14.85 -7.82 -6.11
CA ALA A 406 15.40 -7.19 -7.32
C ALA A 406 15.21 -8.03 -8.59
N ALA A 407 15.27 -9.36 -8.47
CA ALA A 407 15.09 -10.30 -9.58
C ALA A 407 13.63 -10.56 -9.99
N VAL A 408 12.65 -9.97 -9.30
CA VAL A 408 11.23 -10.04 -9.66
C VAL A 408 10.95 -9.05 -10.79
N GLY A 409 10.40 -9.55 -11.90
CA GLY A 409 10.23 -8.79 -13.14
C GLY A 409 11.49 -8.81 -14.01
N GLY A 410 11.33 -8.72 -15.33
CA GLY A 410 12.46 -8.83 -16.29
C GLY A 410 12.24 -9.71 -17.53
N GLY A 411 11.03 -10.23 -17.74
CA GLY A 411 10.65 -10.82 -19.03
C GLY A 411 10.38 -9.72 -20.04
N ALA A 412 11.16 -9.66 -21.12
CA ALA A 412 10.87 -8.80 -22.26
C ALA A 412 9.42 -9.02 -22.71
N LEU A 413 8.61 -7.97 -22.64
CA LEU A 413 7.36 -7.91 -23.40
C LEU A 413 7.77 -7.77 -24.87
N ASN A 414 7.80 -8.89 -25.58
CA ASN A 414 7.75 -8.90 -27.04
C ASN A 414 6.34 -8.55 -27.51
#